data_AF-A0A6A6HSA5-F1
#
_entry.id   AF-A0A6A6HSA5-F1
#
_cell.length_a   1.000
_cell.length_b   1.000
_cell.length_c   1.000
_cell.angle_alpha   90.00
_cell.angle_beta   90.00
_cell.angle_gamma   90.00
#
_symmetry.space_group_name_H-M   'P 1'
#
loop_
_entity.id
_entity.type
_entity.pdbx_description
1 polymer ?
#
loop_
_entity_poly.entity_id
_entity_poly.type
_entity_poly.pdbx_seq_one_letter_code
_entity_poly.pdbx_strand_id
1 'polypeptide(L)' 'MPYIIYAPRQPRSFVTNNPIIYMEARFWGWKVESQPYDDEYCYFVRKREQRRYETERRIQELERIWAEERERR' A
#
# COMPACT_ATOMS: atom_id res chain seq x y z
N MET A 1 0.78 -11.63 -5.56
CA MET A 1 0.41 -11.54 -4.12
C MET A 1 0.22 -10.08 -3.78
N PRO A 2 -0.91 -9.68 -3.15
CA PRO A 2 -1.09 -8.32 -2.67
C PRO A 2 -0.23 -8.04 -1.43
N TYR A 3 0.29 -6.83 -1.35
CA TYR A 3 1.04 -6.29 -0.22
C TYR A 3 0.23 -5.18 0.43
N ILE A 4 0.17 -5.20 1.76
CA ILE A 4 -0.42 -4.15 2.57
C ILE A 4 0.71 -3.29 3.11
N ILE A 5 0.65 -1.99 2.83
CA ILE A 5 1.64 -1.01 3.25
C ILE A 5 1.01 -0.04 4.25
N TYR A 6 1.60 0.08 5.43
CA TYR A 6 1.23 1.08 6.42
C TYR A 6 2.25 2.22 6.38
N ALA A 7 2.01 3.19 5.50
CA ALA A 7 2.88 4.35 5.36
C ALA A 7 2.83 5.23 6.63
N PRO A 8 3.96 5.84 7.05
CA PRO A 8 4.01 6.74 8.18
C PRO A 8 3.04 7.91 8.02
N ARG A 9 2.41 8.32 9.11
CA ARG A 9 1.48 9.47 9.15
C ARG A 9 0.21 9.28 8.30
N GLN A 10 -0.02 8.07 7.77
CA GLN A 10 -1.26 7.73 7.07
C GLN A 10 -2.14 6.86 7.97
N PRO A 11 -3.41 7.25 8.19
CA PRO A 11 -4.31 6.51 9.08
C PRO A 11 -4.84 5.22 8.45
N ARG A 12 -4.71 5.05 7.14
CA ARG A 12 -5.24 3.90 6.39
C ARG A 12 -4.12 3.22 5.64
N SER A 13 -4.09 1.89 5.70
CA SER A 13 -3.18 1.09 4.89
C SER A 13 -3.48 1.22 3.40
N PHE A 14 -2.48 0.92 2.58
CA PHE A 14 -2.57 0.82 1.13
C PHE A 14 -2.42 -0.62 0.69
N VAL A 15 -3.09 -1.00 -0.40
CA VAL A 15 -2.91 -2.31 -1.03
C VAL A 15 -2.22 -2.11 -2.36
N THR A 16 -1.06 -2.75 -2.55
CA THR A 16 -0.31 -2.72 -3.81
C THR A 16 0.10 -4.11 -4.25
N ASN A 17 0.24 -4.32 -5.54
CA ASN A 17 0.86 -5.54 -6.08
C ASN A 17 2.34 -5.33 -6.40
N ASN A 18 2.88 -4.12 -6.18
CA ASN A 18 4.25 -3.79 -6.53
C ASN A 18 5.23 -4.30 -5.45
N PRO A 19 6.07 -5.32 -5.75
CA PRO A 19 7.01 -5.87 -4.79
C PRO A 19 8.15 -4.90 -4.43
N ILE A 20 8.48 -3.94 -5.31
CA ILE A 20 9.55 -2.97 -5.05
C ILE A 20 9.17 -2.08 -3.88
N ILE A 21 7.96 -1.51 -3.92
CA ILE A 21 7.42 -0.67 -2.84
C ILE A 21 7.39 -1.44 -1.52
N TYR A 22 7.00 -2.72 -1.55
CA TYR A 22 7.00 -3.57 -0.36
C TYR A 22 8.40 -3.75 0.23
N MET A 23 9.40 -4.08 -0.61
CA MET A 23 10.77 -4.32 -0.16
C MET A 23 11.42 -3.04 0.39
N GLU A 24 11.23 -1.91 -0.30
CA GLU A 24 11.78 -0.61 0.13
C GLU A 24 11.09 -0.10 1.39
N ALA A 25 9.75 -0.16 1.47
CA ALA A 25 9.02 0.20 2.69
C ALA A 25 9.46 -0.66 3.89
N ARG A 26 9.65 -1.97 3.68
CA ARG A 26 10.20 -2.87 4.71
C ARG A 26 11.61 -2.46 5.14
N PHE A 27 12.48 -2.11 4.18
CA PHE A 27 13.84 -1.65 4.45
C PHE A 27 13.86 -0.32 5.23
N TRP A 28 12.92 0.57 4.95
CA TRP A 28 12.77 1.85 5.68
C TRP A 28 12.17 1.69 7.08
N GLY A 29 11.73 0.49 7.45
CA GLY A 29 11.13 0.19 8.75
C GLY A 29 9.62 0.48 8.82
N TRP A 30 8.95 0.64 7.67
CA TRP A 30 7.49 0.75 7.64
C TRP A 30 6.85 -0.59 8.01
N LYS A 31 5.66 -0.53 8.62
CA LYS A 31 4.88 -1.75 8.83
C LYS A 31 4.33 -2.22 7.47
N VAL A 32 4.63 -3.46 7.11
CA VAL A 32 4.16 -4.09 5.86
C VAL A 32 3.69 -5.51 6.14
N GLU A 33 2.69 -5.96 5.37
CA GLU A 33 2.16 -7.32 5.46
C GLU A 33 2.03 -7.90 4.04
N SER A 34 2.46 -9.15 3.85
CA SER A 34 2.24 -9.90 2.61
C SER A 34 1.05 -10.83 2.82
N GLN A 35 0.00 -10.68 2.02
CA GLN A 35 -1.17 -11.54 2.12
C GLN A 35 -1.24 -12.53 0.96
N PRO A 36 -1.78 -13.74 1.19
CA PRO A 36 -2.18 -14.64 0.12
C PRO A 36 -3.15 -13.96 -0.85
N TYR A 37 -3.16 -14.40 -2.11
CA TYR A 37 -4.02 -13.79 -3.13
C TYR A 37 -5.53 -13.97 -2.82
N ASP A 38 -5.88 -15.07 -2.16
CA ASP A 38 -7.25 -15.41 -1.76
C ASP A 38 -7.65 -14.84 -0.39
N ASP A 39 -6.87 -13.91 0.17
CA ASP A 39 -7.20 -13.29 1.45
C ASP A 39 -8.42 -12.37 1.31
N GLU A 40 -9.47 -12.68 2.07
CA GLU A 40 -10.73 -11.93 2.11
C GLU A 40 -10.48 -10.46 2.47
N TYR A 41 -9.48 -10.17 3.31
CA TYR A 41 -9.19 -8.81 3.75
C TYR A 41 -8.76 -7.91 2.58
N CYS A 42 -7.86 -8.36 1.71
CA CYS A 42 -7.46 -7.61 0.52
C CYS A 42 -8.64 -7.37 -0.44
N TYR A 43 -9.52 -8.36 -0.59
CA TYR A 43 -10.74 -8.22 -1.37
C TYR A 43 -11.68 -7.15 -0.77
N PHE A 44 -11.92 -7.19 0.54
CA PHE A 44 -12.76 -6.22 1.24
C PHE A 44 -12.21 -4.79 1.14
N VAL A 45 -10.90 -4.60 1.30
CA VAL A 45 -10.26 -3.28 1.19
C VAL A 45 -10.42 -2.73 -0.24
N ARG A 46 -10.09 -3.52 -1.26
CA ARG A 46 -10.26 -3.11 -2.67
C ARG A 46 -11.70 -2.78 -3.02
N LYS A 47 -12.65 -3.61 -2.57
CA LYS A 47 -14.09 -3.39 -2.81
C LYS A 47 -14.59 -2.12 -2.11
N ARG A 48 -14.06 -1.80 -0.93
CA ARG A 48 -14.39 -0.58 -0.19
C ARG A 48 -13.82 0.66 -0.88
N GLU A 49 -12.60 0.61 -1.39
CA GLU A 49 -11.97 1.69 -2.15
C GLU A 49 -12.67 1.92 -3.49
N GLN A 50 -13.05 0.84 -4.18
CA GLN A 50 -13.83 0.89 -5.41
C GLN A 50 -15.20 1.55 -5.20
N ARG A 51 -15.92 1.20 -4.12
CA ARG A 51 -17.20 1.83 -3.75
C ARG A 51 -17.07 3.33 -3.48
N ARG A 52 -15.89 3.80 -3.11
CA ARG A 52 -15.59 5.21 -2.86
C ARG A 52 -14.97 5.92 -4.07
N TYR A 53 -14.75 5.20 -5.17
CA TYR A 53 -14.02 5.69 -6.35
C TYR A 53 -12.62 6.22 -5.97
N GLU A 54 -12.01 5.65 -4.94
CA GLU A 54 -10.71 6.08 -4.39
C GLU A 54 -9.53 5.28 -4.95
N THR A 55 -9.77 4.19 -5.69
CA THR A 55 -8.74 3.19 -6.05
C THR A 55 -7.52 3.81 -6.74
N GLU A 56 -7.70 4.55 -7.83
CA GLU A 56 -6.60 5.18 -8.56
C GLU A 56 -5.90 6.25 -7.71
N ARG A 57 -6.69 7.07 -7.00
CA ARG A 57 -6.17 8.11 -6.12
C ARG A 57 -5.29 7.54 -5.01
N ARG A 58 -5.66 6.39 -4.44
CA ARG A 58 -4.88 5.73 -3.39
C ARG A 58 -3.58 5.13 -3.91
N ILE A 59 -3.59 4.59 -5.13
CA ILE A 59 -2.39 4.08 -5.79
C ILE A 59 -1.41 5.25 -6.01
N GLN A 60 -1.90 6.35 -6.59
CA GLN A 60 -1.09 7.56 -6.80
C GLN A 60 -0.58 8.16 -5.48
N GLU A 61 -1.41 8.15 -4.43
CA GLU A 61 -1.01 8.60 -3.10
C GLU A 61 0.12 7.74 -2.53
N LEU A 62 0.03 6.41 -2.65
CA LEU A 62 1.09 5.51 -2.21
C LEU A 62 2.39 5.74 -3.00
N GLU A 63 2.29 5.86 -4.33
CA GLU A 63 3.44 6.11 -5.20
C GLU A 63 4.11 7.45 -4.88
N ARG A 64 3.33 8.49 -4.58
CA ARG A 64 3.86 9.80 -4.17
C ARG A 64 4.60 9.70 -2.84
N ILE A 65 4.00 9.08 -1.82
CA ILE A 65 4.64 8.95 -0.50
C ILE A 65 5.92 8.10 -0.60
N TRP A 66 5.88 7.03 -1.40
CA TRP A 66 7.03 6.18 -1.69
C TRP A 66 8.15 6.97 -2.38
N ALA A 67 7.84 7.75 -3.41
CA ALA A 67 8.82 8.60 -4.09
C ALA A 67 9.43 9.66 -3.16
N GLU A 68 8.59 10.35 -2.36
CA GLU A 68 9.04 11.33 -1.37
C GLU A 68 10.00 10.72 -0.33
N GLU A 69 9.71 9.50 0.15
CA GLU A 69 10.58 8.83 1.14
C GLU A 69 11.89 8.35 0.50
N ARG A 70 11.84 7.95 -0.78
CA ARG A 70 13.02 7.57 -1.55
C ARG A 70 13.95 8.75 -1.82
N GLU A 71 13.43 9.95 -2.05
CA GLU A 71 14.23 11.17 -2.20
C GLU A 71 14.87 11.65 -0.89
N ARG A 72 14.28 11.31 0.26
CA ARG A 72 14.80 11.69 1.59
C ARG A 72 16.02 10.89 2.05
N ARG A 73 16.36 9.78 1.38
CA ARG A 73 17.39 8.83 1.81
C ARG A 73 18.50 8.72 0.77
#